data_AF-A0A1R1AMX8-F1
#
_entry.id   AF-A0A1R1AMX8-F1
#
_cell.length_a   1.000
_cell.length_b   1.000
_cell.length_c   1.000
_cell.angle_alpha   90.00
_cell.angle_beta   90.00
_cell.angle_gamma   90.00
#
_symmetry.space_group_name_H-M   'P 1'
#
loop_
_entity.id
_entity.type
_entity.pdbx_description
1 polymer ?
#
loop_
_entity_poly.entity_id
_entity_poly.type
_entity_poly.pdbx_seq_one_letter_code
_entity_poly.pdbx_strand_id
1 'polypeptide(L)'
;MASNRITVDLGGRTSVGQRLIGTFFRGYQRRLEDAIDEGSRIGTGDVLDEWKREATDLAPMEYGTLRRNIKTEITDRSKTIDGNISASVIETRNGRRFDYAAYLHDDYPKQHGESFANPTTSGTIPRFIDKPLEDNAEKWADDIEREIQSTLRRRGFRGR
;
A
#
# COMPACT_ATOMS: atom_id res chain seq x y z
N MET A 1 9.36 0.20 14.75
CA MET A 1 8.34 0.75 13.85
C MET A 1 7.84 -0.38 12.98
N ALA A 2 6.53 -0.56 12.90
CA ALA A 2 5.91 -1.53 11.99
C ALA A 2 5.72 -0.86 10.62
N SER A 3 6.08 -1.54 9.53
CA SER A 3 5.94 -0.99 8.18
C SER A 3 5.85 -2.08 7.13
N ASN A 4 5.06 -1.83 6.09
CA ASN A 4 4.96 -2.69 4.91
C ASN A 4 4.84 -1.82 3.64
N ARG A 5 5.07 -2.42 2.46
CA ARG A 5 5.18 -1.75 1.17
C ARG A 5 4.51 -2.56 0.06
N ILE A 6 3.81 -1.84 -0.83
CA ILE A 6 3.45 -2.30 -2.17
C ILE A 6 4.36 -1.56 -3.17
N THR A 7 4.90 -2.29 -4.15
CA THR A 7 5.69 -1.70 -5.24
C THR A 7 4.99 -1.99 -6.57
N VAL A 8 4.71 -0.95 -7.33
CA VAL A 8 4.19 -1.04 -8.71
C VAL A 8 5.37 -0.83 -9.66
N ASP A 9 5.74 -1.86 -10.41
CA ASP A 9 6.79 -1.78 -11.43
C ASP A 9 6.21 -1.29 -12.76
N LEU A 10 6.64 -0.09 -13.18
CA LEU A 10 6.25 0.54 -14.46
C LEU A 10 7.23 0.17 -15.59
N GLY A 11 8.37 -0.44 -15.24
CA GLY A 11 9.44 -0.86 -16.14
C GLY A 11 9.22 -2.23 -16.80
N GLY A 12 8.29 -3.03 -16.28
CA GLY A 12 7.87 -4.35 -16.79
C GLY A 12 7.14 -4.30 -18.14
N ARG A 13 7.82 -3.82 -19.17
CA ARG A 13 7.37 -3.55 -20.55
C ARG A 13 6.89 -4.79 -21.38
N THR A 14 6.42 -5.89 -20.80
CA THR A 14 6.28 -7.16 -21.58
C THR A 14 4.94 -7.91 -21.60
N SER A 15 3.89 -7.54 -20.86
CA SER A 15 2.65 -8.35 -20.88
C SER A 15 1.45 -7.79 -21.64
N VAL A 16 1.32 -6.48 -21.92
CA VAL A 16 0.02 -5.97 -22.44
C VAL A 16 0.10 -5.14 -23.73
N GLY A 17 1.22 -4.45 -24.03
CA GLY A 17 1.18 -3.36 -25.02
C GLY A 17 1.98 -3.49 -26.32
N GLN A 18 2.95 -4.41 -26.45
CA GLN A 18 3.94 -4.32 -27.53
C GLN A 18 3.74 -5.35 -28.65
N ARG A 19 2.88 -4.99 -29.63
CA ARG A 19 3.02 -5.46 -31.02
C ARG A 19 2.95 -4.37 -32.08
N LEU A 20 2.97 -3.09 -31.74
CA LEU A 20 2.79 -2.04 -32.75
C LEU A 20 3.74 -0.83 -32.57
N ILE A 21 4.75 -0.83 -33.46
CA ILE A 21 5.23 0.33 -34.24
C ILE A 21 6.49 1.05 -33.72
N GLY A 22 7.48 1.05 -34.62
CA GLY A 22 8.76 1.75 -34.49
C GLY A 22 8.73 3.23 -34.90
N THR A 23 9.66 3.96 -34.30
CA THR A 23 10.40 5.13 -34.80
C THR A 23 9.66 6.46 -35.06
N PHE A 24 8.32 6.52 -35.10
CA PHE A 24 7.57 7.80 -35.08
C PHE A 24 7.08 8.24 -33.68
N PHE A 25 7.47 7.51 -32.64
CA PHE A 25 6.69 7.39 -31.40
C PHE A 25 7.20 8.16 -30.17
N ARG A 26 8.24 9.00 -30.25
CA ARG A 26 8.80 9.64 -29.04
C ARG A 26 7.80 10.53 -28.28
N GLY A 27 6.96 11.28 -29.00
CA GLY A 27 5.92 12.12 -28.38
C GLY A 27 4.73 11.32 -27.84
N TYR A 28 4.34 10.25 -28.53
CA TYR A 28 3.27 9.34 -28.10
C TYR A 28 3.70 8.48 -26.90
N GLN A 29 4.96 8.02 -26.89
CA GLN A 29 5.57 7.28 -25.79
C GLN A 29 5.59 8.11 -24.52
N ARG A 30 6.02 9.38 -24.58
CA ARG A 30 5.99 10.27 -23.41
C ARG A 30 4.57 10.45 -22.86
N ARG A 31 3.60 10.76 -23.73
CA ARG A 31 2.20 10.93 -23.29
C ARG A 31 1.60 9.64 -22.70
N LEU A 32 2.02 8.49 -23.21
CA LEU A 32 1.62 7.18 -22.70
C LEU A 32 2.26 6.90 -21.35
N GLU A 33 3.57 7.13 -21.21
CA GLU A 33 4.32 7.01 -19.95
C GLU A 33 3.70 7.95 -18.90
N ASP A 34 3.48 9.22 -19.22
CA ASP A 34 2.81 10.18 -18.33
C ASP A 34 1.40 9.74 -17.89
N ALA A 35 0.68 9.01 -18.75
CA ALA A 35 -0.66 8.50 -18.45
C ALA A 35 -0.61 7.28 -17.51
N ILE A 36 0.37 6.41 -17.73
CA ILE A 36 0.61 5.23 -16.90
C ILE A 36 1.10 5.67 -15.52
N ASP A 37 2.03 6.61 -15.46
CA ASP A 37 2.57 7.17 -14.20
C ASP A 37 1.44 7.83 -13.40
N GLU A 38 0.60 8.64 -14.04
CA GLU A 38 -0.57 9.27 -13.40
C GLU A 38 -1.55 8.23 -12.86
N GLY A 39 -1.97 7.27 -13.69
CA GLY A 39 -2.95 6.25 -13.27
C GLY A 39 -2.41 5.34 -12.18
N SER A 40 -1.13 5.00 -12.24
CA SER A 40 -0.46 4.18 -11.22
C SER A 40 -0.37 4.93 -9.89
N ARG A 41 -0.10 6.24 -9.93
CA ARG A 41 -0.06 7.09 -8.72
C ARG A 41 -1.43 7.21 -8.07
N ILE A 42 -2.48 7.43 -8.85
CA ILE A 42 -3.86 7.53 -8.34
C ILE A 42 -4.28 6.17 -7.75
N GLY A 43 -4.13 5.09 -8.52
CA GLY A 43 -4.51 3.75 -8.05
C GLY A 43 -3.76 3.32 -6.78
N THR A 44 -2.45 3.61 -6.71
CA THR A 44 -1.67 3.33 -5.50
C THR A 44 -2.16 4.16 -4.30
N GLY A 45 -2.58 5.41 -4.53
CA GLY A 45 -3.15 6.27 -3.50
C GLY A 45 -4.46 5.72 -2.95
N ASP A 46 -5.38 5.32 -3.84
CA ASP A 46 -6.67 4.75 -3.46
C ASP A 46 -6.49 3.45 -2.65
N VAL A 47 -5.58 2.59 -3.10
CA VAL A 47 -5.20 1.36 -2.37
C VAL A 47 -4.61 1.68 -1.01
N LEU A 48 -3.72 2.67 -0.89
CA LEU A 48 -3.15 3.04 0.40
C LEU A 48 -4.18 3.61 1.37
N ASP A 49 -5.17 4.36 0.87
CA ASP A 49 -6.25 4.90 1.70
C ASP A 49 -7.16 3.77 2.22
N GLU A 50 -7.49 2.79 1.37
CA GLU A 50 -8.21 1.59 1.80
C GLU A 50 -7.39 0.76 2.78
N TRP A 51 -6.11 0.51 2.48
CA TRP A 51 -5.20 -0.23 3.36
C TRP A 51 -5.10 0.43 4.73
N LYS A 52 -4.94 1.76 4.77
CA LYS A 52 -4.90 2.52 6.02
C LYS A 52 -6.20 2.38 6.81
N ARG A 53 -7.36 2.44 6.13
CA ARG A 53 -8.67 2.27 6.79
C ARG A 53 -8.77 0.91 7.46
N GLU A 54 -8.50 -0.17 6.72
CA GLU A 54 -8.57 -1.52 7.25
C GLU A 54 -7.54 -1.77 8.37
N ALA A 55 -6.31 -1.29 8.19
CA ALA A 55 -5.29 -1.38 9.23
C ALA A 55 -5.69 -0.61 10.51
N THR A 56 -6.40 0.50 10.36
CA THR A 56 -6.94 1.28 11.49
C THR A 56 -8.03 0.53 12.24
N ASP A 57 -8.92 -0.16 11.51
CA ASP A 57 -10.01 -0.93 12.11
C ASP A 57 -9.49 -2.14 12.89
N LEU A 58 -8.46 -2.80 12.37
CA LEU A 58 -7.81 -3.96 12.98
C LEU A 58 -6.85 -3.60 14.12
N ALA A 59 -6.35 -2.36 14.18
CA ALA A 59 -5.43 -1.94 15.24
C ALA A 59 -6.14 -1.80 16.61
N PRO A 60 -5.52 -2.26 17.72
CA PRO A 60 -6.08 -2.10 19.07
C PRO A 60 -6.28 -0.62 19.46
N MET A 61 -7.37 -0.34 20.16
CA MET A 61 -7.76 1.02 20.56
C MET A 61 -7.22 1.42 21.94
N GLU A 62 -6.53 0.53 22.66
CA GLU A 62 -6.09 0.71 24.06
C GLU A 62 -5.52 2.10 24.37
N TYR A 63 -4.73 2.66 23.45
CA TYR A 63 -4.15 4.00 23.60
C TYR A 63 -4.72 5.06 22.65
N GLY A 64 -5.61 4.68 21.71
CA GLY A 64 -6.17 5.52 20.62
C GLY A 64 -5.14 6.15 19.67
N THR A 65 -3.87 6.15 20.06
CA THR A 65 -2.73 6.82 19.45
C THR A 65 -2.12 5.94 18.36
N LEU A 66 -2.22 4.62 18.50
CA LEU A 66 -1.81 3.67 17.46
C LEU A 66 -2.56 3.90 16.15
N ARG A 67 -3.90 3.87 16.19
CA ARG A 67 -4.78 4.15 15.06
C ARG A 67 -4.46 5.50 14.38
N ARG A 68 -4.24 6.55 15.18
CA ARG A 68 -3.91 7.90 14.68
C ARG A 68 -2.51 8.01 14.08
N ASN A 69 -1.59 7.14 14.47
CA ASN A 69 -0.20 7.14 14.00
C ASN A 69 0.05 6.22 12.80
N ILE A 70 -0.99 5.60 12.25
CA ILE A 70 -0.88 4.89 10.97
C ILE A 70 -0.75 5.94 9.86
N LYS A 71 0.35 5.86 9.13
CA LYS A 71 0.72 6.80 8.06
C LYS A 71 0.96 6.04 6.78
N THR A 72 0.56 6.64 5.67
CA THR A 72 0.83 6.17 4.32
C THR A 72 1.68 7.19 3.59
N GLU A 73 2.56 6.70 2.70
CA GLU A 73 3.45 7.53 1.91
C GLU A 73 3.65 6.92 0.53
N ILE A 74 3.45 7.73 -0.51
CA ILE A 74 3.76 7.35 -1.89
C ILE A 74 5.12 7.93 -2.24
N THR A 75 6.05 7.08 -2.64
CA THR A 75 7.34 7.48 -3.21
C THR A 75 7.34 7.14 -4.69
N ASP A 76 7.44 8.17 -5.53
CA ASP A 76 7.62 8.03 -6.96
C ASP A 76 9.12 7.96 -7.29
N ARG A 77 9.52 6.90 -7.99
CA ARG A 77 10.84 6.77 -8.60
C ARG A 77 10.62 6.54 -10.08
N SER A 78 11.55 7.01 -10.92
CA SER A 78 11.47 7.02 -12.39
C SER A 78 10.89 5.80 -13.14
N LYS A 79 10.77 4.62 -12.51
CA LYS A 79 10.17 3.41 -13.08
C LYS A 79 9.32 2.60 -12.09
N THR A 80 9.15 3.09 -10.87
CA THR A 80 8.49 2.34 -9.80
C THR A 80 7.75 3.30 -8.88
N ILE A 81 6.51 2.99 -8.56
CA ILE A 81 5.76 3.69 -7.50
C ILE A 81 5.73 2.78 -6.28
N ASP A 82 6.31 3.27 -5.19
CA ASP A 82 6.31 2.59 -3.89
C ASP A 82 5.23 3.20 -3.00
N GLY A 83 4.22 2.42 -2.64
CA GLY A 83 3.28 2.75 -1.58
C GLY A 83 3.71 2.14 -0.26
N ASN A 84 4.00 2.97 0.75
CA ASN A 84 4.40 2.53 2.07
C ASN A 84 3.30 2.82 3.08
N ILE A 85 3.08 1.88 4.00
CA ILE A 85 2.29 2.10 5.21
C ILE A 85 3.16 1.83 6.42
N SER A 86 2.97 2.61 7.48
CA SER A 86 3.72 2.43 8.70
C SER A 86 2.98 2.91 9.94
N ALA A 87 3.33 2.32 11.08
CA ALA A 87 2.84 2.72 12.38
C ALA A 87 3.98 2.71 13.40
N SER A 88 4.00 3.74 14.26
CA SER A 88 4.92 3.80 15.40
C SER A 88 4.26 4.53 16.56
N VAL A 89 4.38 3.95 17.75
CA VAL A 89 3.96 4.56 19.01
C VAL A 89 5.07 4.34 20.01
N ILE A 90 5.86 5.37 20.25
CA ILE A 90 7.01 5.29 21.15
C ILE A 90 6.57 5.69 22.56
N GLU A 91 6.68 4.75 23.49
CA GLU A 91 6.40 4.94 24.91
C GLU A 91 7.66 4.74 25.74
N THR A 92 7.64 5.20 26.99
CA THR A 92 8.71 4.94 27.95
C THR A 92 8.26 3.87 28.93
N ARG A 93 8.85 2.67 28.87
CA ARG A 93 8.60 1.58 29.80
C ARG A 93 9.88 1.26 30.55
N ASN A 94 9.85 1.34 31.88
CA ASN A 94 11.02 1.11 32.75
C ASN A 94 12.25 1.94 32.35
N GLY A 95 12.04 3.21 31.97
CA GLY A 95 13.11 4.11 31.53
C GLY A 95 13.68 3.84 30.14
N ARG A 96 13.10 2.91 29.35
CA ARG A 96 13.52 2.60 27.98
C ARG A 96 12.44 2.96 26.98
N ARG A 97 12.84 3.40 25.79
CA ARG A 97 11.94 3.63 24.66
C ARG A 97 11.43 2.28 24.16
N PHE A 98 10.12 2.16 24.02
CA PHE A 98 9.42 0.96 23.58
C PHE A 98 8.47 1.35 22.44
N ASP A 99 8.59 0.71 21.28
CA ASP A 99 7.67 0.94 20.16
C ASP A 99 6.55 -0.10 20.20
N TYR A 100 5.40 0.33 20.71
CA TYR A 100 4.24 -0.54 20.90
C TYR A 100 3.70 -1.07 19.57
N ALA A 101 3.72 -0.26 18.50
CA ALA A 101 3.26 -0.69 17.18
C ALA A 101 4.13 -1.83 16.63
N ALA A 102 5.45 -1.71 16.78
CA ALA A 102 6.40 -2.73 16.36
C ALA A 102 6.21 -4.03 17.16
N TYR A 103 6.05 -3.92 18.47
CA TYR A 103 5.82 -5.09 19.32
C TYR A 103 4.56 -5.86 18.90
N LEU A 104 3.42 -5.17 18.73
CA LEU A 104 2.17 -5.81 18.33
C LEU A 104 2.21 -6.43 16.94
N HIS A 105 2.98 -5.82 16.04
CA HIS A 105 3.10 -6.28 14.67
C HIS A 105 4.07 -7.46 14.55
N ASP A 106 5.27 -7.34 15.15
CA ASP A 106 6.39 -8.23 14.85
C ASP A 106 6.66 -9.25 15.95
N ASP A 107 6.48 -8.88 17.23
CA ASP A 107 6.93 -9.69 18.37
C ASP A 107 5.78 -10.45 19.05
N TYR A 108 4.60 -9.83 19.14
CA TYR A 108 3.41 -10.43 19.74
C TYR A 108 3.00 -11.75 19.05
N PRO A 109 2.87 -11.82 17.70
CA PRO A 109 2.47 -13.05 17.03
C PRO A 109 3.41 -14.23 17.31
N LYS A 110 4.72 -13.94 17.43
CA LYS A 110 5.75 -14.97 17.69
C LYS A 110 5.61 -15.61 19.07
N GLN A 111 5.06 -14.87 20.03
CA GLN A 111 4.96 -15.29 21.44
C GLN A 111 3.56 -15.75 21.82
N HIS A 112 2.53 -15.18 21.19
CA HIS A 112 1.13 -15.29 21.61
C HIS A 112 0.18 -15.73 20.49
N GLY A 113 0.66 -15.85 19.24
CA GLY A 113 -0.14 -16.22 18.08
C GLY A 113 -0.82 -15.06 17.37
N GLU A 114 -1.56 -15.37 16.30
CA GLU A 114 -2.17 -14.40 15.37
C GLU A 114 -3.45 -13.72 15.90
N SER A 115 -3.76 -13.87 17.19
CA SER A 115 -4.96 -13.31 17.81
C SER A 115 -4.70 -12.92 19.27
N PHE A 116 -5.30 -11.82 19.72
CA PHE A 116 -5.25 -11.47 21.14
C PHE A 116 -6.13 -12.40 21.96
N ALA A 117 -5.60 -12.97 23.04
CA ALA A 117 -6.39 -13.79 23.96
C ALA A 117 -7.51 -13.00 24.66
N ASN A 118 -7.26 -11.72 24.98
CA ASN A 118 -8.21 -10.78 25.56
C ASN A 118 -8.02 -9.40 24.90
N PRO A 119 -8.60 -9.15 23.72
CA PRO A 119 -8.40 -7.89 23.03
C PRO A 119 -9.06 -6.74 23.81
N THR A 120 -8.35 -5.62 23.92
CA THR A 120 -8.88 -4.37 24.47
C THR A 120 -9.97 -3.74 23.60
N THR A 121 -10.09 -4.21 22.36
CA THR A 121 -11.12 -3.80 21.40
C THR A 121 -11.51 -4.99 20.53
N SER A 122 -12.80 -5.31 20.45
CA SER A 122 -13.28 -6.43 19.64
C SER A 122 -12.88 -6.27 18.16
N GLY A 123 -12.54 -7.38 17.51
CA GLY A 123 -12.13 -7.40 16.10
C GLY A 123 -10.69 -6.93 15.84
N THR A 124 -9.91 -6.64 16.88
CA THR A 124 -8.52 -6.22 16.71
C THR A 124 -7.58 -7.42 16.71
N ILE A 125 -6.50 -7.29 15.96
CA ILE A 125 -5.53 -8.37 15.75
C ILE A 125 -4.09 -7.83 15.80
N PRO A 126 -3.12 -8.68 16.12
CA PRO A 126 -1.72 -8.37 15.81
C PRO A 126 -1.53 -8.36 14.28
N ARG A 127 -0.37 -7.89 13.79
CA ARG A 127 -0.10 -7.76 12.34
C ARG A 127 -1.18 -6.97 11.57
N PHE A 128 -1.77 -5.98 12.22
CA PHE A 128 -2.84 -5.13 11.68
C PHE A 128 -2.46 -4.38 10.39
N ILE A 129 -1.17 -4.26 10.05
CA ILE A 129 -0.71 -3.73 8.77
C ILE A 129 -0.63 -4.82 7.70
N ASP A 130 -0.08 -5.99 8.02
CA ASP A 130 0.08 -7.05 7.03
C ASP A 130 -1.24 -7.72 6.65
N LYS A 131 -2.15 -7.90 7.61
CA LYS A 131 -3.36 -8.68 7.37
C LYS A 131 -4.24 -8.10 6.24
N PRO A 132 -4.53 -6.78 6.19
CA PRO A 132 -5.23 -6.19 5.05
C PRO A 132 -4.54 -6.44 3.71
N LEU A 133 -3.19 -6.42 3.68
CA LEU A 133 -2.44 -6.71 2.47
C LEU A 133 -2.61 -8.15 2.03
N GLU A 134 -2.49 -9.11 2.95
CA GLU A 134 -2.69 -10.53 2.64
C GLU A 134 -4.10 -10.81 2.11
N ASP A 135 -5.12 -10.15 2.69
CA ASP A 135 -6.53 -10.39 2.35
C ASP A 135 -6.95 -9.70 1.05
N ASN A 136 -6.29 -8.60 0.66
CA ASN A 136 -6.70 -7.77 -0.49
C ASN A 136 -5.66 -7.64 -1.61
N ALA A 137 -4.49 -8.28 -1.52
CA ALA A 137 -3.39 -8.08 -2.48
C ALA A 137 -3.83 -8.22 -3.95
N GLU A 138 -4.59 -9.26 -4.28
CA GLU A 138 -5.09 -9.50 -5.64
C GLU A 138 -6.07 -8.40 -6.09
N LYS A 139 -7.06 -8.08 -5.24
CA LYS A 139 -8.03 -7.01 -5.49
C LYS A 139 -7.34 -5.67 -5.71
N TRP A 140 -6.38 -5.31 -4.87
CA TRP A 140 -5.66 -4.03 -4.97
C TRP A 140 -4.78 -3.96 -6.21
N ALA A 141 -4.18 -5.07 -6.64
CA ALA A 141 -3.48 -5.13 -7.92
C ALA A 141 -4.45 -4.86 -9.10
N ASP A 142 -5.62 -5.48 -9.08
CA ASP A 142 -6.66 -5.26 -10.10
C ASP A 142 -7.20 -3.82 -10.09
N ASP A 143 -7.36 -3.22 -8.92
CA ASP A 143 -7.84 -1.85 -8.77
C ASP A 143 -6.81 -0.84 -9.32
N ILE A 144 -5.51 -1.05 -9.06
CA ILE A 144 -4.42 -0.26 -9.66
C ILE A 144 -4.41 -0.41 -11.18
N GLU A 145 -4.49 -1.63 -11.71
CA GLU A 145 -4.54 -1.86 -13.15
C GLU A 145 -5.75 -1.15 -13.79
N ARG A 146 -6.92 -1.27 -13.16
CA ARG A 146 -8.14 -0.63 -13.64
C ARG A 146 -8.01 0.89 -13.69
N GLU A 147 -7.34 1.49 -12.71
CA GLU A 147 -7.12 2.94 -12.68
C GLU A 147 -6.10 3.39 -13.74
N ILE A 148 -5.07 2.60 -14.01
CA ILE A 148 -4.15 2.80 -15.15
C ILE A 148 -4.94 2.79 -16.47
N GLN A 149 -5.77 1.77 -16.69
CA GLN A 149 -6.60 1.66 -17.90
C GLN A 149 -7.61 2.80 -18.03
N SER A 150 -8.23 3.21 -16.92
CA SER A 150 -9.13 4.35 -16.85
C SER A 150 -8.43 5.65 -17.27
N THR A 151 -7.23 5.88 -16.75
CA THR A 151 -6.41 7.06 -17.06
C THR A 151 -5.97 7.07 -18.52
N LEU A 152 -5.54 5.92 -19.05
CA LEU A 152 -5.23 5.73 -20.46
C LEU A 152 -6.41 6.11 -21.36
N ARG A 153 -7.61 5.59 -21.05
CA ARG A 153 -8.84 5.92 -21.80
C ARG A 153 -9.18 7.41 -21.74
N ARG A 154 -9.06 8.04 -20.56
CA ARG A 154 -9.27 9.49 -20.36
C ARG A 154 -8.32 10.33 -21.21
N ARG A 155 -7.08 9.88 -21.37
CA ARG A 155 -6.07 10.53 -22.23
C ARG A 155 -6.17 10.17 -23.71
N GLY A 156 -7.21 9.44 -24.11
CA GLY A 156 -7.50 9.11 -25.51
C GLY A 156 -6.79 7.86 -26.04
N PHE A 157 -6.11 7.10 -25.17
CA PHE A 157 -5.56 5.79 -25.53
C PHE A 157 -6.70 4.76 -25.48
N ARG A 158 -7.21 4.35 -26.64
CA ARG A 158 -8.19 3.26 -26.73
C ARG A 158 -7.45 1.93 -26.84
N GLY A 159 -7.62 1.06 -25.85
CA GLY A 159 -7.36 -0.38 -26.01
C GLY A 159 -8.29 -0.92 -27.09
N ARG A 160 -7.74 -1.70 -28.02
CA ARG A 160 -8.53 -2.46 -28.99
C ARG A 160 -9.11 -3.70 -28.33
#